data_AF-A0A0R1MAI7-F1
#
_entry.id   AF-A0A0R1MAI7-F1
#
_cell.length_a   1.000
_cell.length_b   1.000
_cell.length_c   1.000
_cell.angle_alpha   90.00
_cell.angle_beta   90.00
_cell.angle_gamma   90.00
#
_symmetry.space_group_name_H-M   'P 1'
#
loop_
_entity.id
_entity.type
_entity.pdbx_description
1 polymer ?
#
loop_
_entity_poly.entity_id
_entity_poly.type
_entity_poly.pdbx_seq_one_letter_code
_entity_poly.pdbx_strand_id
1 'polypeptide(L)'
;MYKRVLPRLKFVDQKLNQQDYMVNNQFSVLDAYLFVMTNWIYRLDYSFKDLNNLKRFDSNMRKRSAVSKVLSQEGKPHSLQEKRN
;
A
#
# COMPACT_ATOMS: atom_id res chain seq x y z
N MET A 1 -5.22 1.69 18.07
CA MET A 1 -3.95 1.49 17.32
C MET A 1 -3.78 2.49 16.18
N TYR A 2 -4.74 2.62 15.25
CA TYR A 2 -4.69 3.51 14.08
C TYR A 2 -4.29 4.98 14.39
N LYS A 3 -4.84 5.59 15.44
CA LYS A 3 -4.51 6.96 15.86
C LYS A 3 -3.00 7.17 16.15
N ARG A 4 -2.27 6.13 16.57
CA ARG A 4 -0.83 6.21 16.87
C ARG A 4 0.05 6.17 15.61
N VAL A 5 -0.43 5.56 14.53
CA VAL A 5 0.30 5.47 13.25
C VAL A 5 -0.04 6.60 12.29
N LEU A 6 -1.22 7.22 12.45
CA LEU A 6 -1.69 8.33 11.60
C LEU A 6 -0.67 9.47 11.41
N PRO A 7 0.06 9.95 12.43
CA PRO A 7 1.08 10.99 12.22
C PRO A 7 2.20 10.57 11.26
N ARG A 8 2.62 9.30 11.32
CA ARG A 8 3.65 8.75 10.42
C ARG A 8 3.10 8.61 8.99
N LEU A 9 1.86 8.17 8.85
CA LEU A 9 1.19 8.11 7.55
C LEU A 9 1.06 9.51 6.92
N LYS A 10 0.70 10.54 7.70
CA LYS A 10 0.67 11.93 7.22
C LYS A 10 2.03 12.42 6.74
N PHE A 11 3.10 12.10 7.47
CA PHE A 11 4.46 12.42 7.05
C PHE A 11 4.81 11.76 5.70
N VAL A 12 4.50 10.48 5.53
CA VAL A 12 4.74 9.78 4.25
C VAL A 12 3.87 10.32 3.13
N ASP A 13 2.60 10.66 3.41
CA ASP A 13 1.70 11.30 2.45
C ASP A 13 2.28 12.63 1.93
N GLN A 14 2.86 13.44 2.81
CA GLN A 14 3.54 14.68 2.42
C GLN A 14 4.79 14.42 1.59
N LYS A 15 5.56 13.35 1.89
CA LYS A 15 6.73 12.97 1.09
C LYS A 15 6.37 12.48 -0.31
N LEU A 16 5.19 11.89 -0.48
CA LEU A 16 4.62 11.55 -1.80
C LEU A 16 4.05 12.75 -2.55
N ASN A 17 4.13 13.98 -2.03
CA ASN A 17 3.62 15.12 -2.76
C ASN A 17 4.38 15.28 -4.08
N GLN A 18 3.64 15.37 -5.19
CA GLN A 18 4.17 15.47 -6.56
C GLN A 18 5.10 14.32 -7.01
N GLN A 19 5.16 13.21 -6.26
CA GLN A 19 5.93 12.03 -6.59
C GLN A 19 5.03 10.79 -6.66
N ASP A 20 5.30 9.90 -7.60
CA ASP A 20 4.67 8.60 -7.72
C ASP A 20 5.39 7.53 -6.89
N TYR A 21 6.70 7.72 -6.62
CA TYR A 21 7.53 6.81 -5.81
C TYR A 21 8.47 7.57 -4.87
N MET A 22 8.88 6.92 -3.79
CA MET A 22 9.65 7.51 -2.69
C MET A 22 11.06 8.00 -3.07
N VAL A 23 11.72 7.33 -4.02
CA VAL A 23 13.14 7.56 -4.30
C VAL A 23 13.30 8.06 -5.73
N ASN A 24 13.67 9.32 -5.90
CA ASN A 24 13.90 9.95 -7.21
C ASN A 24 12.75 9.72 -8.21
N ASN A 25 11.52 9.57 -7.71
CA ASN A 25 10.35 9.20 -8.49
C ASN A 25 10.51 7.90 -9.32
N GLN A 26 11.35 6.97 -8.85
CA GLN A 26 11.59 5.66 -9.42
C GLN A 26 11.17 4.58 -8.44
N PHE A 27 10.52 3.53 -8.96
CA PHE A 27 10.07 2.42 -8.13
C PHE A 27 11.26 1.72 -7.45
N SER A 28 11.15 1.51 -6.15
CA SER A 28 12.18 0.92 -5.30
C SER A 28 11.60 -0.08 -4.30
N VAL A 29 12.48 -0.73 -3.54
CA VAL A 29 12.08 -1.62 -2.43
C VAL A 29 11.26 -0.88 -1.36
N LEU A 30 11.48 0.43 -1.17
CA LEU A 30 10.72 1.23 -0.21
C LEU A 30 9.24 1.30 -0.59
N ASP A 31 8.95 1.38 -1.89
CA ASP A 31 7.59 1.43 -2.40
C ASP A 31 6.89 0.08 -2.25
N ALA A 32 7.60 -1.03 -2.45
CA ALA A 32 7.07 -2.36 -2.16
C ALA A 32 6.66 -2.50 -0.69
N TYR A 33 7.52 -2.06 0.23
CA TYR A 33 7.22 -2.09 1.66
C TYR A 33 6.08 -1.15 2.06
N LEU A 34 6.07 0.07 1.50
CA LEU A 34 4.99 1.03 1.74
C LEU A 34 3.64 0.48 1.25
N PHE A 35 3.63 -0.22 0.11
CA PHE A 35 2.42 -0.85 -0.40
C PHE A 35 1.85 -1.91 0.54
N VAL A 36 2.69 -2.67 1.24
CA VAL A 36 2.21 -3.59 2.27
C VAL A 36 1.40 -2.81 3.30
N MET A 37 1.91 -1.70 3.81
CA MET A 37 1.22 -0.86 4.79
C MET A 37 -0.11 -0.30 4.28
N THR A 38 -0.15 0.22 3.04
CA THR A 38 -1.40 0.72 2.44
C THR A 38 -2.40 -0.39 2.15
N ASN A 39 -1.92 -1.60 1.85
CA ASN A 39 -2.76 -2.78 1.71
C ASN A 39 -3.41 -3.18 3.05
N TRP A 40 -2.70 -3.05 4.19
CA TRP A 40 -3.31 -3.26 5.52
C TRP A 40 -4.36 -2.20 5.85
N ILE A 41 -4.15 -0.93 5.47
CA ILE A 41 -5.17 0.12 5.60
C ILE A 41 -6.45 -0.31 4.88
N TYR A 42 -6.33 -0.81 3.64
CA TYR A 42 -7.46 -1.31 2.86
C TYR A 42 -8.10 -2.57 3.48
N ARG A 43 -7.30 -3.59 3.83
CA ARG A 43 -7.80 -4.88 4.36
C ARG A 43 -8.46 -4.76 5.73
N LEU A 44 -8.06 -3.78 6.55
CA LEU A 44 -8.63 -3.52 7.88
C LEU A 44 -9.78 -2.49 7.84
N ASP A 45 -10.22 -2.09 6.66
CA ASP A 45 -11.25 -1.06 6.45
C ASP A 45 -10.93 0.27 7.16
N TYR A 46 -9.65 0.64 7.17
CA TYR A 46 -9.20 1.95 7.62
C TYR A 46 -9.30 2.98 6.48
N SER A 47 -9.61 4.21 6.86
CA SER A 47 -9.85 5.29 5.89
C SER A 47 -8.56 6.00 5.48
N PHE A 48 -8.40 6.23 4.17
CA PHE A 48 -7.41 7.15 3.59
C PHE A 48 -7.81 8.63 3.72
N LYS A 49 -8.77 8.98 4.59
CA LYS A 49 -9.15 10.38 4.82
C LYS A 49 -7.91 11.22 5.16
N ASP A 50 -7.76 12.32 4.45
CA ASP A 50 -6.63 13.25 4.54
C ASP A 50 -5.27 12.66 4.13
N LEU A 51 -5.25 11.53 3.41
CA LEU A 51 -4.05 10.84 2.90
C LEU A 51 -4.13 10.64 1.38
N ASN A 52 -4.32 11.74 0.64
CA ASN A 52 -4.61 11.72 -0.80
C ASN A 52 -3.44 11.20 -1.64
N ASN A 53 -2.20 11.53 -1.29
CA ASN A 53 -1.02 11.08 -2.02
C ASN A 53 -0.78 9.60 -1.77
N LEU A 54 -0.96 9.12 -0.53
CA LEU A 54 -0.92 7.70 -0.21
C LEU A 54 -2.02 6.92 -0.92
N LYS A 55 -3.23 7.48 -1.03
CA LYS A 55 -4.32 6.86 -1.80
C LYS A 55 -3.97 6.76 -3.29
N ARG A 56 -3.37 7.80 -3.87
CA ARG A 56 -2.88 7.80 -5.26
C ARG A 56 -1.80 6.72 -5.44
N PHE A 57 -0.83 6.68 -4.54
CA PHE A 57 0.25 5.70 -4.52
C PHE A 57 -0.28 4.26 -4.47
N ASP A 58 -1.17 3.94 -3.53
CA ASP A 58 -1.77 2.60 -3.40
C ASP A 58 -2.52 2.20 -4.67
N SER A 59 -3.31 3.12 -5.23
CA SER A 59 -4.04 2.90 -6.49
C SER A 59 -3.09 2.63 -7.66
N ASN A 60 -1.96 3.33 -7.73
CA ASN A 60 -0.95 3.10 -8.78
C ASN A 60 -0.23 1.76 -8.58
N MET A 61 0.10 1.40 -7.34
CA MET A 61 0.71 0.10 -7.03
C MET A 61 -0.20 -1.07 -7.40
N ARG A 62 -1.51 -0.98 -7.15
CA ARG A 62 -2.49 -2.02 -7.51
C ARG A 62 -2.64 -2.23 -9.02
N LYS A 63 -2.32 -1.24 -9.86
CA LYS A 63 -2.32 -1.38 -11.32
C LYS A 63 -1.16 -2.23 -11.85
N ARG A 64 -0.13 -2.48 -11.04
CA ARG A 64 1.04 -3.24 -11.48
C ARG A 64 0.70 -4.73 -11.55
N SER A 65 1.04 -5.37 -12.67
CA SER A 65 0.75 -6.78 -12.91
C SER A 65 1.34 -7.71 -11.85
N ALA A 66 2.55 -7.42 -11.36
CA ALA A 66 3.18 -8.18 -10.28
C ALA A 66 2.39 -8.09 -8.96
N VAL A 67 1.91 -6.90 -8.60
CA VAL A 67 1.10 -6.68 -7.39
C VAL A 67 -0.24 -7.41 -7.52
N SER A 68 -0.91 -7.28 -8.66
CA SER A 68 -2.17 -7.99 -8.93
C SER A 68 -1.99 -9.51 -8.80
N LYS A 69 -0.93 -10.09 -9.38
CA LYS A 69 -0.62 -11.53 -9.27
C LYS A 69 -0.45 -11.98 -7.81
N VAL A 70 0.29 -11.21 -7.00
CA VAL A 70 0.51 -11.54 -5.58
C VAL A 70 -0.80 -11.44 -4.80
N LEU A 71 -1.59 -10.37 -4.99
CA LEU A 71 -2.88 -10.22 -4.30
C LEU A 71 -3.87 -11.35 -4.64
N SER A 72 -3.86 -11.84 -5.88
CA SER A 72 -4.66 -13.00 -6.29
C SER A 72 -4.22 -14.29 -5.60
N GLN A 73 -2.92 -14.46 -5.33
CA GLN A 73 -2.37 -15.64 -4.65
C GLN A 73 -2.57 -15.57 -3.13
N GLU A 74 -2.37 -14.40 -2.52
CA GLU A 74 -2.56 -14.19 -1.07
C GLU A 74 -4.04 -14.33 -0.63
N GLY A 75 -4.97 -14.12 -1.56
CA GLY A 75 -6.40 -14.17 -1.28
C GLY A 75 -6.87 -13.11 -0.27
N LYS A 76 -8.07 -13.32 0.26
CA LYS A 76 -8.65 -12.50 1.35
C LYS A 76 -7.87 -12.73 2.66
N PRO A 77 -7.90 -11.76 3.60
CA PRO A 77 -7.37 -11.99 4.95
C PRO A 77 -7.88 -13.31 5.53
N HIS A 78 -6.97 -14.12 6.08
CA HIS A 78 -7.18 -15.49 6.58
C HIS A 78 -7.53 -16.58 5.55
N SER A 79 -7.29 -16.35 4.26
CA SER A 79 -7.46 -17.37 3.21
C SER A 79 -6.16 -17.67 2.46
N LEU A 80 -5.09 -17.96 3.20
CA LEU A 80 -3.90 -18.57 2.58
C LEU A 80 -4.36 -19.91 1.98
N GLN A 81 -4.61 -19.91 0.66
CA GLN A 81 -4.88 -21.13 -0.07
C GLN A 81 -3.53 -21.83 -0.23
N GLU A 82 -3.27 -22.84 0.59
CA GLU A 82 -2.18 -23.77 0.32
C GLU A 82 -2.43 -24.34 -1.07
N LYS A 83 -1.53 -24.05 -2.01
CA LYS A 83 -1.52 -24.70 -3.32
C LYS A 83 -1.34 -26.19 -3.09
N ARG A 84 -2.44 -26.93 -3.15
CA ARG A 84 -2.45 -28.39 -3.16
C ARG A 84 -2.01 -28.83 -4.55
N ASN A 85 -0.73 -29.20 -4.67
CA ASN A 85 -0.23 -30.00 -5.79
C ASN A 85 -0.69 -31.46 -5.63
#